data_AF-A0A9D9MN84-F1
#
_entry.id   AF-A0A9D9MN84-F1
#
_cell.length_a   1.000
_cell.length_b   1.000
_cell.length_c   1.000
_cell.angle_alpha   90.00
_cell.angle_beta   90.00
_cell.angle_gamma   90.00
#
_symmetry.space_group_name_H-M   'P 1'
#
loop_
_entity.id
_entity.type
_entity.pdbx_description
1 polymer ?
#
loop_
_entity_poly.entity_id
_entity_poly.type
_entity_poly.pdbx_seq_one_letter_code
_entity_poly.pdbx_strand_id
1 'polypeptide(L)'
;MKMEVIGNGGRKKDFWDVHELLNHFTIEQMIEHYEIRYPYGRTKTQLLNALIHFDVADKDFNPICIKQKKWELIKLDFEEQIAKMNN
;
A
#
# COMPACT_ATOMS: atom_id res chain seq x y z
N MET A 1 -12.10 2.96 1.76
CA MET A 1 -11.43 1.77 1.13
C MET A 1 -10.03 1.56 1.73
N LYS A 2 -9.37 0.38 1.60
CA LYS A 2 -7.98 0.20 2.10
C LYS A 2 -6.97 1.19 1.49
N MET A 3 -7.09 1.48 0.19
CA MET A 3 -6.27 2.50 -0.51
C MET A 3 -6.49 3.92 0.04
N GLU A 4 -7.71 4.25 0.44
CA GLU A 4 -8.04 5.53 1.07
C GLU A 4 -7.37 5.69 2.44
N VAL A 5 -7.31 4.58 3.21
CA VAL A 5 -6.66 4.52 4.52
C VAL A 5 -5.14 4.64 4.36
N ILE A 6 -4.54 3.93 3.41
CA ILE A 6 -3.11 4.07 3.09
C ILE A 6 -2.79 5.50 2.68
N GLY A 7 -3.62 6.13 1.84
CA GLY A 7 -3.45 7.52 1.47
C GLY A 7 -3.40 8.49 2.66
N ASN A 8 -4.04 8.15 3.79
CA ASN A 8 -4.04 8.94 5.03
C ASN A 8 -2.87 8.57 5.96
N GLY A 9 -1.89 7.81 5.50
CA GLY A 9 -0.75 7.33 6.28
C GLY A 9 -0.81 5.83 6.59
N GLY A 10 -1.99 5.23 6.50
CA GLY A 10 -2.18 3.79 6.69
C GLY A 10 -1.79 3.28 8.08
N ARG A 11 -2.14 2.02 8.36
CA ARG A 11 -1.62 1.28 9.52
C ARG A 11 -0.91 0.04 9.01
N LYS A 12 -0.01 -0.51 9.81
CA LYS A 12 0.80 -1.69 9.43
C LYS A 12 -0.06 -2.86 8.92
N LYS A 13 -1.26 -3.07 9.49
CA LYS A 13 -2.22 -4.08 9.01
C LYS A 13 -2.75 -3.79 7.60
N ASP A 14 -3.06 -2.54 7.29
CA ASP A 14 -3.63 -2.15 6.00
C ASP A 14 -2.58 -2.34 4.87
N PHE A 15 -1.31 -2.04 5.14
CA PHE A 15 -0.20 -2.35 4.22
C PHE A 15 0.00 -3.86 4.03
N TRP A 16 -0.11 -4.64 5.10
CA TRP A 16 -0.09 -6.10 5.04
C TRP A 16 -1.17 -6.66 4.12
N ASP A 17 -2.39 -6.16 4.29
CA ASP A 17 -3.51 -6.56 3.47
C ASP A 17 -3.33 -6.17 2.00
N VAL A 18 -2.81 -4.97 1.72
CA VAL A 18 -2.53 -4.54 0.34
C VAL A 18 -1.36 -5.34 -0.25
N HIS A 19 -0.33 -5.68 0.52
CA HIS A 19 0.76 -6.56 0.07
C HIS A 19 0.24 -7.95 -0.31
N GLU A 20 -0.69 -8.50 0.45
CA GLU A 20 -1.32 -9.77 0.08
C GLU A 20 -2.12 -9.64 -1.23
N LEU A 21 -2.79 -8.51 -1.44
CA LEU A 21 -3.50 -8.22 -2.69
C LEU A 21 -2.56 -8.04 -3.88
N LEU A 22 -1.28 -7.66 -3.69
CA LEU A 22 -0.29 -7.57 -4.77
C LEU A 22 -0.03 -8.91 -5.46
N ASN A 23 -0.32 -10.03 -4.79
CA ASN A 23 -0.23 -11.36 -5.42
C ASN A 23 -1.37 -11.63 -6.42
N HIS A 24 -2.42 -10.81 -6.42
CA HIS A 24 -3.62 -10.98 -7.24
C HIS A 24 -3.87 -9.81 -8.20
N PHE A 25 -3.53 -8.58 -7.79
CA PHE A 25 -3.78 -7.35 -8.55
C PHE A 25 -2.53 -6.48 -8.57
N THR A 26 -2.32 -5.74 -9.66
CA THR A 26 -1.24 -4.74 -9.71
C THR A 26 -1.64 -3.47 -8.95
N ILE A 27 -0.64 -2.68 -8.52
CA ILE A 27 -0.89 -1.37 -7.89
C ILE A 27 -1.76 -0.49 -8.81
N GLU A 28 -1.53 -0.52 -10.11
CA GLU A 28 -2.31 0.23 -11.09
C GLU A 28 -3.78 -0.18 -11.10
N GLN A 29 -4.06 -1.48 -11.13
CA GLN A 29 -5.44 -1.99 -11.05
C GLN A 29 -6.11 -1.57 -9.75
N MET A 30 -5.38 -1.62 -8.63
CA MET A 30 -5.93 -1.18 -7.34
C MET A 30 -6.25 0.32 -7.33
N ILE A 31 -5.42 1.15 -7.97
CA ILE A 31 -5.65 2.59 -8.09
C ILE A 31 -6.82 2.86 -9.03
N GLU A 32 -6.90 2.18 -10.18
CA GLU A 32 -8.01 2.35 -11.13
C GLU A 32 -9.35 1.99 -10.47
N HIS A 33 -9.40 0.88 -9.72
CA HIS A 33 -10.58 0.50 -8.93
C HIS A 33 -10.93 1.55 -7.85
N TYR A 34 -9.92 2.20 -7.27
CA TYR A 34 -10.14 3.30 -6.33
C TYR A 34 -10.71 4.53 -7.03
N GLU A 35 -10.17 4.93 -8.18
CA GLU A 35 -10.62 6.10 -8.95
C GLU A 35 -12.06 5.92 -9.45
N ILE A 36 -12.44 4.72 -9.89
CA ILE A 36 -13.82 4.40 -10.28
C ILE A 36 -14.79 4.61 -9.11
N ARG A 37 -14.38 4.25 -7.89
CA ARG A 37 -15.23 4.39 -6.70
C ARG A 37 -15.20 5.79 -6.09
N TYR A 38 -14.07 6.49 -6.21
CA TYR A 38 -13.81 7.81 -5.64
C TYR A 38 -13.25 8.77 -6.69
N PRO A 39 -14.08 9.22 -7.65
CA PRO A 39 -13.63 10.06 -8.76
C PRO A 39 -13.11 11.44 -8.33
N TYR A 40 -13.54 11.93 -7.16
CA TYR A 40 -13.07 13.18 -6.54
C TYR A 40 -12.11 12.93 -5.37
N GLY A 41 -11.56 11.73 -5.29
CA GLY A 41 -10.68 11.31 -4.21
C GLY A 41 -9.25 11.81 -4.39
N ARG A 42 -8.30 10.93 -4.04
CA ARG A 42 -6.87 11.20 -4.21
C ARG A 42 -6.44 10.85 -5.63
N THR A 43 -5.47 11.59 -6.14
CA THR A 43 -4.85 11.29 -7.43
C THR A 43 -3.94 10.07 -7.34
N LYS A 44 -3.72 9.38 -8.47
CA LYS A 44 -2.77 8.27 -8.61
C LYS A 44 -1.41 8.58 -7.96
N THR A 45 -0.83 9.75 -8.24
CA THR A 45 0.48 10.15 -7.68
C THR A 45 0.48 10.27 -6.16
N GLN A 46 -0.60 10.79 -5.56
CA GLN A 46 -0.72 10.87 -4.10
C GLN A 46 -0.83 9.48 -3.47
N LEU A 47 -1.54 8.55 -4.10
CA LEU A 47 -1.65 7.17 -3.63
C LEU A 47 -0.33 6.41 -3.75
N LEU A 48 0.38 6.57 -4.86
CA LEU A 48 1.72 5.98 -5.05
C LEU A 48 2.70 6.47 -3.99
N ASN A 49 2.74 7.79 -3.74
CA ASN A 49 3.57 8.34 -2.66
C ASN A 49 3.17 7.81 -1.29
N ALA A 50 1.87 7.63 -1.02
CA ALA A 50 1.42 7.07 0.25
C ALA A 50 1.78 5.58 0.43
N LEU A 51 1.93 4.81 -0.65
CA LEU A 51 2.33 3.40 -0.60
C LEU A 51 3.80 3.21 -0.21
N ILE A 52 4.66 4.20 -0.44
CA ILE A 52 6.07 4.22 0.00
C ILE A 52 6.29 5.00 1.30
N HIS A 53 5.25 5.65 1.83
CA HIS A 53 5.35 6.50 3.01
C HIS A 53 4.92 5.75 4.27
N PHE A 54 5.89 5.14 4.95
CA PHE A 54 5.63 4.25 6.09
C PHE A 54 5.70 4.91 7.48
N ASP A 55 5.97 6.21 7.59
CA ASP A 55 6.20 6.89 8.90
C ASP A 55 5.09 6.68 9.94
N VAL A 56 3.84 6.58 9.51
CA VAL A 56 2.70 6.34 10.40
C VAL A 56 2.61 4.86 10.76
N ALA A 57 2.79 3.96 9.78
CA ALA A 57 2.76 2.52 9.99
C ALA A 57 3.95 1.98 10.80
N ASP A 58 5.12 2.63 10.72
CA ASP A 58 6.31 2.27 11.51
C ASP A 58 6.10 2.54 13.01
N LYS A 59 5.31 3.56 13.36
CA LYS A 59 4.90 3.87 14.74
C LYS A 59 3.79 2.96 15.26
N ASP A 60 3.14 2.21 14.38
CA ASP A 60 2.07 1.29 14.72
C ASP A 60 2.63 -0.07 15.21
N PHE A 61 1.88 -0.73 16.08
CA PHE A 61 2.28 -1.98 16.69
C PHE A 61 2.50 -3.06 15.62
N ASN A 62 3.51 -3.91 15.84
CA ASN A 62 3.75 -5.05 14.96
C ASN A 62 2.58 -6.05 15.10
N PRO A 63 1.77 -6.27 14.05
CA PRO A 63 0.74 -7.29 14.10
C PRO A 63 1.40 -8.67 14.22
N ILE A 64 0.73 -9.59 14.91
CA ILE A 64 1.16 -10.99 14.97
C ILE A 64 0.98 -11.58 13.58
N CYS A 65 2.09 -11.68 12.85
CA CYS A 65 2.11 -12.26 11.53
C CYS A 65 2.18 -13.80 11.64
N ILE A 66 1.10 -14.49 11.26
CA ILE A 66 1.07 -15.96 11.20
C ILE A 66 1.94 -16.49 10.04
N LYS A 67 2.17 -15.68 9.00
CA LYS A 67 2.97 -16.03 7.81
C LYS A 67 4.48 -15.82 7.95
N GLN A 68 4.98 -15.45 9.13
CA GLN A 68 6.40 -15.14 9.40
C GLN A 68 7.04 -14.07 8.49
N LYS A 69 6.27 -13.29 7.70
CA LYS A 69 6.88 -12.22 6.91
C LYS A 69 7.30 -11.07 7.82
N LYS A 70 8.45 -10.48 7.51
CA LYS A 70 8.96 -9.29 8.19
C LYS A 70 8.41 -8.03 7.55
N TRP A 71 8.13 -7.04 8.37
CA TRP A 71 7.67 -5.72 7.92
C TRP A 71 8.64 -5.07 6.93
N GLU A 72 9.94 -5.24 7.15
CA GLU A 72 11.00 -4.72 6.28
C GLU A 72 10.91 -5.27 4.84
N LEU A 73 10.57 -6.56 4.68
CA LEU A 73 10.42 -7.17 3.36
C LEU A 73 9.22 -6.58 2.61
N ILE A 74 8.13 -6.30 3.31
CA ILE A 74 6.93 -5.70 2.72
C ILE A 74 7.23 -4.29 2.19
N LYS A 75 8.01 -3.50 2.95
CA LYS A 75 8.43 -2.16 2.50
C LYS A 75 9.25 -2.25 1.22
N LEU A 76 10.24 -3.15 1.19
CA LEU A 76 11.07 -3.39 0.00
C LEU A 76 10.25 -3.82 -1.22
N ASP A 77 9.27 -4.72 -1.04
CA ASP A 77 8.36 -5.12 -2.13
C ASP A 77 7.61 -3.92 -2.71
N PHE A 78 7.04 -3.04 -1.87
CA PHE A 78 6.33 -1.85 -2.35
C PHE A 78 7.24 -0.90 -3.11
N GLU A 79 8.45 -0.64 -2.59
CA GLU A 79 9.44 0.19 -3.26
C GLU A 79 9.85 -0.40 -4.62
N GLU A 80 10.06 -1.71 -4.69
CA GLU A 80 10.42 -2.40 -5.93
C GLU A 80 9.29 -2.35 -6.96
N GLN A 81 8.04 -2.56 -6.56
CA GLN A 81 6.89 -2.47 -7.46
C GLN A 81 6.71 -1.05 -8.03
N ILE A 82 6.88 -0.03 -7.20
CA ILE A 82 6.77 1.37 -7.64
C ILE A 82 7.96 1.77 -8.52
N ALA A 83 9.17 1.29 -8.21
CA ALA A 83 10.34 1.48 -9.06
C ALA A 83 10.15 0.83 -10.45
N LYS A 84 9.57 -0.39 -10.51
CA LYS A 84 9.22 -1.07 -11.77
C LYS A 84 8.17 -0.34 -12.58
N MET A 85 7.25 0.39 -11.95
CA MET A 85 6.24 1.20 -12.66
C MET A 85 6.82 2.50 -13.26
N ASN A 86 7.89 3.03 -12.67
CA ASN A 86 8.51 4.29 -13.11
C ASN A 86 9.59 4.10 -14.19
N ASN A 87 9.90 2.86 -14.59
CA ASN A 87 10.96 2.49 -15.52
C ASN A 87 10.38 1.75 -16.73
#